data_AF-A0A6A4RLL3-F1
#
_entry.id   AF-A0A6A4RLL3-F1
#
_cell.length_a   1.000
_cell.length_b   1.000
_cell.length_c   1.000
_cell.angle_alpha   90.00
_cell.angle_beta   90.00
_cell.angle_gamma   90.00
#
_symmetry.space_group_name_H-M   'P 1'
#
loop_
_entity.id
_entity.type
_entity.pdbx_description
1 polymer ?
#
loop_
_entity_poly.entity_id
_entity_poly.type
_entity_poly.pdbx_seq_one_letter_code
_entity_poly.pdbx_strand_id
1 'polypeptide(L)'
;MEQFKPPSPLTLIGNIAENWRRWEQCFQLYMVASGAVDKDNEVKIAILLHTVGEEGLEVYNTLTIIHEGDEATMEEVLVAFRDYCSPQKERRFRTPSVLVAHGHQEYRWTDSSQSYVERTKTVSLAEMKMT
;
A
#
# COMPACT_ATOMS: atom_id res chain seq x y z
N MET A 1 -17.44 -19.39 -34.17
CA MET A 1 -17.39 -18.32 -33.16
C MET A 1 -15.94 -17.90 -33.07
N GLU A 2 -15.64 -16.64 -33.40
CA GLU A 2 -14.29 -16.09 -33.21
C GLU A 2 -14.02 -16.02 -31.70
N GLN A 3 -13.23 -16.96 -31.19
CA GLN A 3 -12.80 -16.94 -29.80
C GLN A 3 -11.71 -15.86 -29.68
N PHE A 4 -12.07 -14.72 -29.11
CA PHE A 4 -11.09 -13.79 -28.60
C PHE A 4 -10.25 -14.51 -27.55
N LYS A 5 -8.94 -14.50 -27.72
CA LYS A 5 -8.04 -15.13 -26.76
C LYS A 5 -8.15 -14.38 -25.43
N PRO A 6 -8.34 -15.07 -24.30
CA PRO A 6 -8.32 -14.41 -23.00
C PRO A 6 -6.98 -13.70 -22.80
N PRO A 7 -6.96 -12.60 -22.05
CA PRO A 7 -5.70 -11.93 -21.69
C PRO A 7 -4.79 -12.90 -20.94
N SER A 8 -3.48 -12.72 -21.09
CA SER A 8 -2.51 -13.49 -20.31
C SER A 8 -2.75 -13.27 -18.81
N PRO A 9 -2.52 -14.28 -17.96
CA PRO A 9 -2.71 -14.15 -16.52
C PRO A 9 -1.85 -13.03 -15.94
N LEU A 10 -2.33 -12.42 -14.85
CA LEU A 10 -1.63 -11.34 -14.18
C LEU A 10 -0.32 -11.87 -13.60
N THR A 11 0.79 -11.16 -13.86
CA THR A 11 2.10 -11.49 -13.28
C THR A 11 2.40 -10.55 -12.12
N LEU A 12 2.56 -11.09 -10.91
CA LEU A 12 2.91 -10.34 -9.70
C LEU A 12 4.44 -10.21 -9.50
N ILE A 13 5.23 -10.54 -10.51
CA ILE A 13 6.70 -10.48 -10.49
C ILE A 13 7.18 -9.17 -11.12
N GLY A 14 8.09 -8.47 -10.44
CA GLY A 14 8.72 -7.24 -10.93
C GLY A 14 7.87 -5.99 -10.65
N ASN A 15 7.52 -5.24 -11.69
CA ASN A 15 6.73 -4.01 -11.54
C ASN A 15 5.23 -4.32 -11.53
N ILE A 16 4.72 -4.70 -10.36
CA ILE A 16 3.33 -5.12 -10.13
C ILE A 16 2.32 -4.07 -10.63
N ALA A 17 2.58 -2.79 -10.38
CA ALA A 17 1.67 -1.71 -10.73
C ALA A 17 1.52 -1.51 -12.24
N GLU A 18 2.63 -1.60 -12.96
CA GLU A 18 2.65 -1.55 -14.42
C GLU A 18 2.05 -2.82 -15.05
N ASN A 19 2.31 -3.99 -14.46
CA ASN A 19 1.72 -5.25 -14.89
C ASN A 19 0.19 -5.23 -14.73
N TRP A 20 -0.31 -4.75 -13.59
CA TRP A 20 -1.73 -4.57 -13.34
C TRP A 20 -2.37 -3.62 -14.36
N ARG A 21 -1.76 -2.45 -14.60
CA ARG A 21 -2.27 -1.48 -15.59
C ARG A 21 -2.39 -2.06 -17.00
N ARG A 22 -1.36 -2.80 -17.44
CA ARG A 22 -1.39 -3.46 -18.76
C ARG A 22 -2.46 -4.55 -18.81
N TRP A 23 -2.55 -5.35 -17.76
CA TRP A 23 -3.54 -6.41 -17.66
C TRP A 23 -4.98 -5.87 -17.64
N GLU A 24 -5.27 -4.85 -16.83
CA GLU A 24 -6.57 -4.18 -16.74
C GLU A 24 -7.03 -3.65 -18.10
N GLN A 25 -6.14 -2.98 -18.85
CA GLN A 25 -6.47 -2.50 -20.20
C GLN A 25 -6.81 -3.66 -21.15
N CYS A 26 -6.02 -4.73 -21.16
CA CYS A 26 -6.29 -5.91 -21.97
C CYS A 26 -7.62 -6.57 -21.58
N PHE A 27 -7.92 -6.64 -20.29
CA PHE A 27 -9.16 -7.19 -19.77
C PHE A 27 -10.39 -6.36 -20.16
N GLN A 28 -10.31 -5.03 -20.06
CA GLN A 28 -11.39 -4.14 -20.53
C GLN A 28 -11.65 -4.30 -22.03
N LEU A 29 -10.60 -4.37 -22.85
CA LEU A 29 -10.72 -4.63 -24.29
C LEU A 29 -11.36 -6.00 -24.56
N TYR A 30 -10.97 -7.03 -23.80
CA TYR A 30 -11.55 -8.36 -23.90
C TYR A 30 -13.04 -8.37 -23.54
N MET A 31 -13.45 -7.65 -22.48
CA MET A 31 -14.85 -7.53 -22.09
C MET A 31 -15.69 -6.89 -23.19
N VAL A 32 -15.20 -5.80 -23.79
CA VAL A 32 -15.87 -5.11 -24.90
C VAL A 32 -15.94 -6.02 -26.14
N ALA A 33 -14.82 -6.64 -26.53
CA ALA A 33 -14.75 -7.49 -27.71
C ALA A 33 -15.59 -8.77 -27.59
N SER A 34 -15.70 -9.33 -26.40
CA SER A 34 -16.52 -10.53 -26.12
C SER A 34 -18.00 -10.21 -25.88
N GLY A 35 -18.39 -8.93 -25.79
CA GLY A 35 -19.75 -8.52 -25.43
C GLY A 35 -20.13 -8.89 -23.98
N ALA A 36 -19.15 -9.12 -23.11
CA ALA A 36 -19.39 -9.46 -21.71
C ALA A 36 -19.71 -8.23 -20.83
N VAL A 37 -19.58 -7.02 -21.38
CA VAL A 37 -19.92 -5.76 -20.70
C VAL A 37 -21.39 -5.67 -20.32
N ASP A 38 -22.29 -6.28 -21.10
CA ASP A 38 -23.74 -6.26 -20.84
C ASP A 38 -24.24 -7.37 -19.90
N LYS A 39 -23.33 -8.20 -19.37
CA LYS A 39 -23.67 -9.31 -18.46
C LYS A 39 -23.81 -8.84 -17.01
N ASP A 40 -24.42 -9.67 -16.18
CA ASP A 40 -24.51 -9.49 -14.73
C ASP A 40 -23.13 -9.39 -14.06
N ASN A 41 -23.09 -8.67 -12.94
CA ASN A 41 -21.86 -8.44 -12.18
C ASN A 41 -21.23 -9.74 -11.67
N GLU A 42 -22.03 -10.71 -11.24
CA GLU A 42 -21.54 -12.03 -10.84
C GLU A 42 -20.76 -12.71 -11.98
N VAL A 43 -21.31 -12.67 -13.20
CA VAL A 43 -20.66 -13.26 -14.38
C VAL A 43 -19.40 -12.49 -14.75
N LYS A 44 -19.41 -11.16 -14.66
CA LYS A 44 -18.23 -10.31 -14.90
C LYS A 44 -17.10 -10.63 -13.92
N ILE A 45 -17.43 -10.78 -12.63
CA ILE A 45 -16.48 -11.15 -11.58
C ILE A 45 -15.94 -12.55 -11.84
N ALA A 46 -16.78 -13.52 -12.20
CA ALA A 46 -16.32 -14.85 -12.56
C ALA A 46 -15.33 -14.84 -13.75
N ILE A 47 -15.60 -14.02 -14.78
CA ILE A 47 -14.68 -13.85 -15.91
C ILE A 47 -13.37 -13.18 -15.46
N LEU A 48 -13.43 -12.18 -14.58
CA LEU A 48 -12.26 -11.53 -14.00
C LEU A 48 -11.39 -12.55 -13.25
N LEU A 49 -11.97 -13.32 -12.34
CA LEU A 49 -11.27 -14.34 -11.55
C LEU A 49 -10.70 -15.48 -12.42
N HIS A 50 -11.39 -15.82 -13.51
CA HIS A 50 -10.89 -16.81 -14.46
C HIS A 50 -9.70 -16.29 -15.28
N THR A 51 -9.70 -15.00 -15.64
CA THR A 51 -8.68 -14.39 -16.51
C THR A 51 -7.45 -13.88 -15.76
N VAL A 52 -7.60 -13.53 -14.48
CA VAL A 52 -6.50 -13.03 -13.65
C VAL A 52 -5.48 -14.14 -13.33
N GLY A 53 -5.93 -15.39 -13.28
CA GLY A 53 -5.10 -16.57 -13.00
C GLY A 53 -5.01 -16.90 -11.50
N GLU A 54 -4.27 -17.96 -11.18
CA GLU A 54 -4.17 -18.52 -9.82
C GLU A 54 -3.61 -17.51 -8.81
N GLU A 55 -2.52 -16.81 -9.15
CA GLU A 55 -1.93 -15.78 -8.29
C GLU A 55 -2.92 -14.64 -8.00
N GLY A 56 -3.69 -14.22 -9.01
CA GLY A 56 -4.71 -13.19 -8.83
C GLY A 56 -5.89 -13.65 -7.97
N LEU A 57 -6.25 -14.93 -8.04
CA LEU A 57 -7.27 -15.53 -7.20
C LEU A 57 -6.84 -15.54 -5.71
N GLU A 58 -5.57 -15.84 -5.43
CA GLU A 58 -5.02 -15.76 -4.07
C GLU A 58 -5.05 -14.33 -3.53
N VAL A 59 -4.71 -13.34 -4.36
CA VAL A 59 -4.85 -11.92 -4.02
C VAL A 59 -6.31 -11.58 -3.72
N TYR A 60 -7.25 -12.01 -4.56
CA TYR A 60 -8.68 -11.80 -4.34
C TYR A 60 -9.16 -12.38 -3.01
N ASN A 61 -8.73 -13.61 -2.66
CA ASN A 61 -9.05 -14.23 -1.38
C ASN A 61 -8.47 -13.47 -0.17
N THR A 62 -7.37 -12.73 -0.39
CA THR A 62 -6.73 -11.90 0.64
C THR A 62 -7.38 -10.52 0.74
N LEU A 63 -7.90 -10.00 -0.37
CA LEU A 63 -8.68 -8.78 -0.42
C LEU A 63 -10.00 -9.05 0.31
N THR A 64 -10.07 -8.63 1.58
CA THR A 64 -11.32 -8.66 2.33
C THR A 64 -12.24 -7.58 1.75
N ILE A 65 -12.90 -7.89 0.63
CA ILE A 65 -13.86 -7.00 0.00
C ILE A 65 -15.10 -7.04 0.90
N ILE A 66 -15.23 -6.05 1.78
CA ILE A 66 -16.38 -5.88 2.65
C ILE A 66 -17.41 -5.07 1.87
N HIS A 67 -18.54 -5.67 1.53
CA HIS A 67 -19.65 -5.01 0.84
C HIS A 67 -20.73 -4.63 1.85
N GLU A 68 -21.21 -3.39 1.82
CA GLU A 68 -22.31 -2.91 2.69
C GLU A 68 -23.72 -3.20 2.11
N GLY A 69 -23.86 -4.10 1.12
CA GLY A 69 -25.14 -4.40 0.45
C GLY A 69 -25.19 -5.72 -0.33
N ASP A 70 -26.22 -5.86 -1.19
CA ASP A 70 -26.43 -6.99 -2.10
C ASP A 70 -25.51 -6.87 -3.33
N GLU A 71 -24.51 -7.75 -3.38
CA GLU A 71 -23.61 -8.04 -4.51
C GLU A 71 -22.45 -7.05 -4.76
N ALA A 72 -21.23 -7.60 -4.81
CA ALA A 72 -20.04 -6.87 -5.23
C ALA A 72 -20.11 -6.53 -6.73
N THR A 73 -19.64 -5.35 -7.10
CA THR A 73 -19.52 -4.94 -8.51
C THR A 73 -18.14 -5.26 -9.07
N MET A 74 -18.07 -5.47 -10.39
CA MET A 74 -16.79 -5.69 -11.09
C MET A 74 -15.83 -4.51 -10.88
N GLU A 75 -16.35 -3.29 -10.87
CA GLU A 75 -15.59 -2.07 -10.69
C GLU A 75 -14.93 -1.99 -9.31
N GLU A 76 -15.65 -2.37 -8.25
CA GLU A 76 -15.10 -2.41 -6.88
C GLU A 76 -13.95 -3.42 -6.77
N VAL A 77 -14.11 -4.60 -7.38
CA VAL A 77 -13.05 -5.62 -7.43
C VAL A 77 -11.82 -5.06 -8.14
N LEU A 78 -11.98 -4.42 -9.31
CA LEU A 78 -10.87 -3.79 -10.04
C LEU A 78 -10.18 -2.69 -9.22
N VAL A 79 -10.94 -1.89 -8.48
CA VAL A 79 -10.38 -0.86 -7.59
C VAL A 79 -9.59 -1.48 -6.45
N ALA A 80 -10.09 -2.55 -5.82
CA ALA A 80 -9.39 -3.26 -4.75
C ALA A 80 -8.06 -3.85 -5.24
N PHE A 81 -8.05 -4.48 -6.41
CA PHE A 81 -6.82 -4.95 -7.03
C PHE A 81 -5.87 -3.81 -7.40
N ARG A 82 -6.38 -2.69 -7.92
CA ARG A 82 -5.56 -1.52 -8.23
C ARG A 82 -4.90 -0.96 -6.97
N ASP A 83 -5.60 -0.93 -5.83
CA ASP A 83 -5.04 -0.47 -4.56
C ASP A 83 -3.94 -1.42 -4.06
N TYR A 84 -4.17 -2.73 -4.16
CA TYR A 84 -3.19 -3.75 -3.82
C TYR A 84 -1.94 -3.71 -4.71
N CYS A 85 -2.13 -3.56 -6.02
CA CYS A 85 -1.05 -3.53 -7.01
C CYS A 85 -0.36 -2.17 -7.12
N SER A 86 -0.99 -1.09 -6.63
CA SER A 86 -0.33 0.20 -6.50
C SER A 86 0.88 0.00 -5.59
N PRO A 87 2.08 0.49 -5.95
CA PRO A 87 3.19 0.44 -5.03
C PRO A 87 2.69 1.21 -3.81
N GLN A 88 2.60 0.53 -2.66
CA GLN A 88 2.25 1.17 -1.41
C GLN A 88 2.98 2.49 -1.40
N LYS A 89 2.22 3.58 -1.48
CA LYS A 89 2.72 4.93 -1.36
C LYS A 89 3.62 4.85 -0.17
N GLU A 90 4.90 4.94 -0.47
CA GLU A 90 5.97 4.68 0.44
C GLU A 90 5.53 5.22 1.81
N ARG A 91 5.50 4.37 2.84
CA ARG A 91 5.73 4.86 4.21
C ARG A 91 7.13 5.44 4.15
N ARG A 92 7.21 6.63 3.56
CA ARG A 92 8.33 7.53 3.56
C ARG A 92 8.29 7.93 5.00
N PHE A 93 8.99 7.17 5.82
CA PHE A 93 9.82 7.81 6.79
C PHE A 93 10.67 8.78 5.97
N ARG A 94 10.08 9.95 5.74
CA ARG A 94 10.75 11.18 5.40
C ARG A 94 11.72 11.29 6.56
N THR A 95 12.93 10.80 6.39
CA THR A 95 14.05 11.36 7.13
C THR A 95 13.90 12.86 6.86
N PRO A 96 13.63 13.70 7.88
CA PRO A 96 13.61 15.12 7.65
C PRO A 96 14.97 15.42 7.05
N SER A 97 14.96 15.79 5.78
CA SER A 97 16.13 16.23 5.07
C SER A 97 16.52 17.50 5.80
N VAL A 98 17.43 17.39 6.77
CA VAL A 98 18.05 18.55 7.38
C VAL A 98 18.90 19.16 6.26
N LEU A 99 18.28 20.02 5.47
CA LEU A 99 18.95 20.98 4.63
C LEU A 99 19.65 21.93 5.60
N VAL A 100 20.87 21.57 6.01
CA VAL A 100 21.83 22.53 6.56
C VAL A 100 22.23 23.44 5.41
N ALA A 101 21.41 24.45 5.16
CA ALA A 101 21.84 25.62 4.42
C ALA A 101 22.99 26.25 5.22
N HIS A 102 24.19 26.12 4.69
CA HIS A 102 25.36 26.82 5.20
C HIS A 102 25.10 28.32 5.15
N GLY A 103 25.30 29.01 6.28
CA GLY A 103 25.60 30.44 6.27
C GLY A 103 24.91 31.30 7.31
N HIS A 104 25.05 30.98 8.60
CA HIS A 104 25.49 32.00 9.57
C HIS A 104 26.00 31.28 10.83
N GLN A 105 27.31 31.14 10.91
CA GLN A 105 27.96 30.72 12.14
C GLN A 105 28.38 31.98 12.90
N GLU A 106 27.70 32.25 14.01
CA GLU A 106 28.33 32.91 15.15
C GLU A 106 28.03 32.11 16.40
N TYR A 107 29.01 31.29 16.78
CA TYR A 107 29.08 30.75 18.13
C TYR A 107 29.45 31.90 19.07
N ARG A 108 28.56 32.20 20.01
CA ARG A 108 28.92 32.92 21.24
C ARG A 108 28.49 32.06 22.42
N TRP A 109 29.47 31.41 23.03
CA TRP A 109 29.31 30.83 24.36
C TRP A 109 29.39 31.94 25.42
N THR A 110 28.90 31.61 26.62
CA THR A 110 28.68 32.44 27.83
C THR A 110 27.32 33.15 27.81
N ASP A 111 26.44 33.03 28.81
CA ASP A 111 26.62 32.72 30.22
C ASP A 111 25.32 32.15 30.82
N SER A 112 25.48 31.12 31.68
CA SER A 112 24.69 30.80 32.87
C SER A 112 23.17 30.50 32.79
N SER A 113 22.81 29.46 33.57
CA SER A 113 21.45 29.13 34.03
C SER A 113 20.56 28.33 33.08
N GLN A 114 20.83 27.02 32.96
CA GLN A 114 19.83 25.93 33.07
C GLN A 114 20.50 24.52 33.02
N SER A 115 21.75 24.41 33.46
CA SER A 115 22.28 23.14 33.98
C SER A 115 21.66 22.93 35.36
N TYR A 116 20.44 22.41 35.46
CA TYR A 116 19.91 21.93 36.75
C TYR A 116 18.61 21.10 36.72
N VAL A 117 18.44 20.08 35.87
CA VAL A 117 17.40 19.05 36.16
C VAL A 117 17.82 17.67 35.69
N GLU A 118 18.88 17.11 36.29
CA GLU A 118 19.08 15.65 36.34
C GLU A 118 20.02 15.30 37.49
N ARG A 119 19.70 15.86 38.67
CA ARG A 119 20.30 15.47 39.95
C ARG A 119 19.66 14.14 40.35
N THR A 120 20.22 13.05 39.83
CA THR A 120 20.56 11.82 40.59
C THR A 120 19.78 11.66 41.90
N LYS A 121 18.49 11.34 41.80
CA LYS A 121 17.68 10.94 42.96
C LYS A 121 17.94 9.50 43.43
N THR A 122 19.00 8.85 42.95
CA THR A 122 19.18 7.39 43.13
C THR A 122 20.56 6.96 43.62
N VAL A 123 21.39 7.85 44.19
CA VAL A 123 22.64 7.46 44.86
C VAL A 123 22.86 8.29 46.13
N SER A 124 21.99 8.16 47.13
CA SER A 124 22.29 8.59 48.52
C SER A 124 21.33 8.02 49.57
N LEU A 125 20.18 7.44 49.19
CA LEU A 125 19.28 6.78 50.15
C LEU A 125 19.75 5.37 50.62
N ALA A 126 20.94 4.92 50.22
CA ALA A 126 21.51 3.64 50.62
C ALA A 126 22.54 3.73 51.76
N GLU A 127 22.96 4.92 52.21
CA GLU A 127 23.94 5.08 53.31
C GLU A 127 23.35 5.60 54.64
N MET A 128 22.05 5.46 54.85
CA MET A 128 21.39 5.95 56.08
C MET A 128 20.49 4.89 56.75
N LYS A 129 20.93 3.63 56.74
CA LYS A 129 20.39 2.53 57.57
C LYS A 129 21.49 1.64 58.19
N MET A 130 22.59 2.25 58.60
CA MET A 130 23.54 1.62 59.54
C MET A 130 23.82 2.58 60.69
N THR A 131 22.84 2.76 61.57
CA THR A 131 23.05 3.03 63.00
C THR A 131 21.80 2.62 63.77
#